data_AF-W9W6X1-F1
#
_entry.id   AF-W9W6X1-F1
#
_cell.length_a   1.000
_cell.length_b   1.000
_cell.length_c   1.000
_cell.angle_alpha   90.00
_cell.angle_beta   90.00
_cell.angle_gamma   90.00
#
_symmetry.space_group_name_H-M   'P 1'
#
loop_
_entity.id
_entity.type
_entity.pdbx_description
1 polymer ?
#
loop_
_entity_poly.entity_id
_entity_poly.type
_entity_poly.pdbx_seq_one_letter_code
_entity_poly.pdbx_strand_id
1 'polypeptide(L)' 'MSCDCSICEVFEKTSDDLTKAAHRAELMSGRQKLHNLYQGKGNMSDDGEEETYRKLMRLAEEDGLKDLKQTLQHLVAS' A
#
# COMPACT_ATOMS: atom_id res chain seq x y z
N MET A 1 12.63 -3.40 13.68
CA MET A 1 11.27 -3.05 14.18
C MET A 1 10.29 -3.55 13.13
N SER A 2 9.82 -4.78 13.31
CA SER A 2 8.72 -5.33 12.51
C SER A 2 7.49 -4.51 12.86
N CYS A 3 6.85 -3.91 11.86
CA CYS A 3 5.64 -3.15 12.11
C CYS A 3 4.45 -4.06 11.81
N ASP A 4 3.65 -4.37 12.82
CA ASP A 4 2.45 -5.25 12.72
C ASP A 4 1.25 -4.56 12.04
N CYS A 5 1.51 -3.60 11.15
CA CYS A 5 0.45 -2.85 10.47
C CYS A 5 0.00 -3.57 9.19
N SER A 6 -1.30 -3.62 8.91
CA SER A 6 -1.83 -4.41 7.78
C SER A 6 -1.23 -3.99 6.43
N ILE A 7 -0.95 -2.70 6.22
CA ILE A 7 -0.27 -2.20 5.01
C ILE A 7 1.22 -2.59 4.97
N CYS A 8 1.86 -2.73 6.12
CA CYS A 8 3.25 -3.20 6.22
C CYS A 8 3.33 -4.65 5.75
N GLU A 9 2.40 -5.46 6.25
CA GLU A 9 2.30 -6.89 5.96
C GLU A 9 2.06 -7.13 4.45
N VAL A 10 1.17 -6.37 3.82
CA VAL A 10 0.89 -6.51 2.38
C VAL A 10 2.15 -6.27 1.53
N PHE A 11 2.93 -5.24 1.85
CA PHE A 11 4.16 -4.95 1.12
C PHE A 11 5.32 -5.91 1.46
N GLU A 12 5.26 -6.63 2.58
CA GLU A 12 6.25 -7.64 2.97
C GLU A 12 5.89 -9.03 2.46
N LYS A 13 4.60 -9.35 2.36
CA LYS A 13 4.09 -10.65 1.90
C LYS A 13 3.89 -10.71 0.39
N THR A 14 3.95 -9.58 -0.30
CA THR A 14 3.77 -9.61 -1.75
C THR A 14 4.89 -10.40 -2.43
N SER A 15 4.52 -11.25 -3.38
CA SER A 15 5.44 -12.01 -4.22
C SER A 15 5.99 -11.21 -5.40
N ASP A 16 5.45 -10.01 -5.64
CA ASP A 16 5.90 -9.13 -6.72
C ASP A 16 7.27 -8.49 -6.43
N ASP A 17 8.07 -8.31 -7.48
CA ASP A 17 9.36 -7.65 -7.37
C ASP A 17 9.21 -6.12 -7.38
N LEU A 18 8.98 -5.56 -6.19
CA LEU A 18 8.84 -4.11 -5.98
C LEU A 18 10.09 -3.32 -6.38
N THR A 19 11.26 -3.97 -6.53
CA THR A 19 12.49 -3.27 -6.90
C THR A 19 12.51 -2.87 -8.37
N LYS A 20 11.74 -3.57 -9.21
CA LYS A 20 11.60 -3.33 -10.66
C LYS A 20 10.41 -2.44 -11.02
N ALA A 21 9.55 -2.13 -10.06
CA ALA A 21 8.39 -1.28 -10.23
C ALA A 21 8.80 0.14 -10.65
N ALA A 22 8.25 0.65 -11.75
CA ALA A 22 8.58 2.00 -12.22
C ALA A 22 8.12 3.08 -11.23
N HIS A 23 7.00 2.81 -10.54
CA HIS A 23 6.41 3.70 -9.53
C HIS A 23 6.77 3.28 -8.11
N ARG A 24 7.88 2.54 -7.89
CA ARG A 24 8.34 2.10 -6.57
C ARG A 24 8.35 3.23 -5.52
N ALA A 25 8.84 4.41 -5.89
CA ALA A 25 8.92 5.55 -4.97
C ALA A 25 7.54 5.99 -4.50
N GLU A 26 6.55 6.02 -5.40
CA GLU A 26 5.17 6.38 -5.08
C GLU A 26 4.46 5.29 -4.27
N LEU A 27 4.70 4.02 -4.60
CA LEU A 27 4.21 2.87 -3.84
C LEU A 27 4.72 2.91 -2.39
N MET A 28 6.01 3.14 -2.20
CA MET A 28 6.61 3.26 -0.86
C MET A 28 6.12 4.50 -0.10
N SER A 29 5.88 5.61 -0.81
CA SER A 29 5.30 6.83 -0.22
C SER A 29 3.87 6.59 0.26
N GLY A 30 3.02 5.94 -0.55
CA GLY A 30 1.66 5.58 -0.14
C GLY A 30 1.64 4.59 1.02
N ARG A 31 2.50 3.56 0.99
CA ARG A 31 2.71 2.64 2.12
C ARG A 31 3.06 3.40 3.40
N GLN A 32 4.00 4.35 3.33
CA GLN A 32 4.43 5.14 4.48
C GLN A 32 3.31 6.03 5.02
N LYS A 33 2.48 6.63 4.15
CA LYS A 33 1.32 7.42 4.57
C LYS A 33 0.32 6.58 5.37
N LEU A 34 -0.09 5.44 4.83
CA LEU A 34 -1.00 4.51 5.50
C LEU A 34 -0.40 3.93 6.78
N HIS A 35 0.90 3.62 6.77
CA HIS A 35 1.61 3.19 7.98
C HIS A 35 1.56 4.26 9.07
N ASN A 36 1.83 5.52 8.73
CA ASN A 36 1.76 6.61 9.69
C ASN A 36 0.34 6.81 10.23
N LEU A 37 -0.67 6.67 9.37
CA LEU A 37 -2.08 6.71 9.76
C LEU A 37 -2.39 5.62 10.80
N TYR A 38 -2.04 4.36 10.52
CA TYR A 38 -2.30 3.23 11.42
C TYR A 38 -1.45 3.23 12.70
N GLN A 39 -0.30 3.91 12.69
CA GLN A 39 0.47 4.14 13.91
C GLN A 39 -0.05 5.34 14.73
N GLY A 40 -1.11 6.02 14.31
CA GLY A 40 -1.61 7.24 14.96
C GLY A 40 -0.64 8.42 14.86
N LYS A 41 0.34 8.36 13.95
CA LYS A 41 1.34 9.42 13.68
C LYS A 41 0.93 10.35 12.55
N GLY A 42 -0.22 10.10 11.93
CA GLY A 42 -0.82 10.93 10.90
C GLY A 42 -2.32 11.07 11.14
N ASN A 43 -2.91 12.08 10.54
CA ASN A 43 -4.35 12.25 10.47
C ASN A 43 -4.75 12.27 9.01
N MET A 44 -5.69 11.40 8.64
CA MET A 44 -6.22 11.26 7.29
C MET A 44 -7.71 10.97 7.44
N SER A 45 -8.53 11.59 6.59
CA SER A 45 -9.95 11.24 6.52
C SER A 45 -10.13 9.88 5.85
N ASP A 46 -11.26 9.23 6.11
CA ASP A 46 -11.63 7.97 5.47
C ASP A 46 -11.55 8.07 3.93
N ASP A 47 -12.03 9.18 3.35
CA ASP A 47 -11.91 9.46 1.91
C ASP A 47 -10.45 9.52 1.43
N GLY A 48 -9.55 10.11 2.24
CA GLY A 48 -8.13 10.22 1.91
C GLY A 48 -7.39 8.89 2.03
N GLU A 49 -7.82 8.04 2.97
CA GLU A 49 -7.34 6.68 3.11
C GLU A 49 -7.74 5.84 1.88
N GLU A 50 -9.02 5.92 1.50
CA GLU A 50 -9.53 5.22 0.31
C GLU A 50 -8.84 5.69 -0.97
N GLU A 51 -8.64 7.00 -1.16
CA GLU A 51 -7.90 7.53 -2.31
C GLU A 51 -6.46 7.01 -2.33
N THR A 52 -5.81 6.93 -1.17
CA THR A 52 -4.45 6.40 -1.06
C THR A 52 -4.41 4.93 -1.47
N TYR A 53 -5.36 4.11 -1.03
CA TYR A 53 -5.48 2.72 -1.47
C TYR A 53 -5.76 2.59 -2.96
N ARG A 54 -6.70 3.36 -3.51
CA ARG A 54 -7.00 3.37 -4.95
C ARG A 54 -5.77 3.76 -5.77
N LYS A 55 -5.00 4.74 -5.31
CA LYS A 55 -3.74 5.14 -5.95
C LYS A 55 -2.73 3.99 -5.94
N LEU A 56 -2.53 3.33 -4.80
CA LEU A 56 -1.62 2.19 -4.68
C LEU A 56 -2.03 1.02 -5.60
N MET A 57 -3.31 0.68 -5.65
CA MET A 57 -3.83 -0.35 -6.55
C MET A 57 -3.62 -0.01 -8.03
N ARG A 58 -3.81 1.26 -8.40
CA ARG A 58 -3.57 1.74 -9.76
C ARG A 58 -2.09 1.67 -10.14
N LEU A 59 -1.20 2.13 -9.27
CA LEU A 59 0.26 2.06 -9.51
C LEU A 59 0.73 0.60 -9.61
N ALA A 60 0.21 -0.27 -8.74
CA ALA A 60 0.47 -1.70 -8.80
C ALA A 60 0.01 -2.31 -10.13
N GLU A 61 -1.17 -1.91 -10.64
CA GLU A 61 -1.64 -2.32 -11.96
C GLU A 61 -0.76 -1.81 -13.11
N GLU A 62 -0.36 -0.54 -13.08
CA GLU A 62 0.50 0.09 -14.08
C GLU A 62 1.91 -0.57 -14.12
N ASP A 63 2.42 -0.98 -12.96
CA ASP A 63 3.71 -1.68 -12.83
C ASP A 63 3.61 -3.21 -13.02
N GLY A 64 2.41 -3.76 -13.24
CA GLY A 64 2.19 -5.20 -13.39
C GLY A 64 2.35 -6.01 -12.09
N LEU A 65 2.29 -5.37 -10.93
CA LEU A 65 2.35 -5.95 -9.58
C LEU A 65 0.98 -6.50 -9.18
N LYS A 66 0.64 -7.68 -9.72
CA LYS A 66 -0.69 -8.27 -9.59
C LYS A 66 -1.00 -8.70 -8.16
N ASP A 67 -0.03 -9.28 -7.48
CA ASP A 67 -0.18 -9.80 -6.14
C ASP A 67 -0.30 -8.66 -5.12
N LEU A 68 0.49 -7.60 -5.27
CA LEU A 68 0.34 -6.36 -4.49
C LEU A 68 -1.04 -5.74 -4.70
N LYS A 69 -1.53 -5.66 -5.94
CA LYS A 69 -2.87 -5.14 -6.22
C LYS A 69 -3.95 -5.97 -5.52
N GLN A 70 -3.88 -7.30 -5.63
CA GLN A 70 -4.87 -8.20 -5.04
C GLN A 70 -4.89 -8.12 -3.51
N THR A 71 -3.71 -8.08 -2.88
CA THR A 71 -3.60 -7.96 -1.42
C THR A 71 -4.09 -6.60 -0.91
N LEU A 72 -3.80 -5.51 -1.63
CA LEU A 72 -4.38 -4.18 -1.34
C LEU A 72 -5.90 -4.17 -1.49
N GLN A 73 -6.44 -4.82 -2.53
CA GLN A 73 -7.88 -4.90 -2.74
C GLN A 73 -8.58 -5.70 -1.63
N HIS A 74 -7.96 -6.78 -1.15
CA HIS A 74 -8.47 -7.55 -0.02
C HIS A 74 -8.49 -6.75 1.29
N LEU A 75 -7.51 -5.88 1.51
CA LEU A 75 -7.48 -5.00 2.68
C LEU A 75 -8.65 -4.02 2.70
N VAL A 76 -8.98 -3.41 1.57
CA VAL A 76 -10.07 -2.42 1.47
C VAL A 76 -11.46 -3.08 1.53
N ALA A 77 -11.56 -4.33 1.08
CA ALA A 77 -12.83 -5.06 1.04
C ALA A 77 -13.18 -5.78 2.36
N SER A 78 -12.25 -5.82 3.32
CA SER A 78 -12.42 -6.47 4.64
C SER A 78 -12.85 -5.46 5.70
#